data_AF-A0A835T188-F1
#
_entry.id   AF-A0A835T188-F1
#
_cell.length_a   1.000
_cell.length_b   1.000
_cell.length_c   1.000
_cell.angle_alpha   90.00
_cell.angle_beta   90.00
_cell.angle_gamma   90.00
#
_symmetry.space_group_name_H-M   'P 1'
#
loop_
_entity.id
_entity.type
_entity.pdbx_description
1 polymer ?
#
loop_
_entity_poly.entity_id
_entity_poly.type
_entity_poly.pdbx_seq_one_letter_code
_entity_poly.pdbx_strand_id
1 'polypeptide(L)'
;MQHPHASSRTLSRHGRAERQISICRPHATAFSGKGHAGGASSVSVSAATVDRAPSAVASSYVSQDARKALFNPAIEQAEEAPCALVSGSLPGWLQGSLFFNGCGEYTGMEHLFDGYSVLVKLRFSGGRVFGRQRYLDSDAYRHFKSTGRMRYREFATAPKAQGLGGALLGLYDTLSAAVQLGRIFTDNASVSFTPLPGGRMLALSEAVTSAYVIDSASLETRQHVAYKDGVKGDLQSAHPKIAPDGSIINFSHSFPFGGLHVSAMDPVSLQRREIAFIKDRDNVACWSHDIALTARHAVVVEHPTVMSMEALALGRPAQYAFMNWQPEAGTRVHVVALDGSGVVTHTAPPFFTFHFSNAFEQPAAAGGSGFEICVDLSVYDDPQILNDLRVDALTAFPGSEIAPSRLARLTIPLTDAAGGAVGPCALAAPVPLLKDDSAYGNYIEFCAFNPQYRFKPYRYTYGTAAVRPTNMANALAQHDTQAGTSRVWHEPGSMLSEPSFVPRPGATEENDGVILSLLTCGNGGGSQLLVLDGRTFTETARVQLPFTVPFRFHGAYVEGQQ
;
A
#
# COMPACT_ATOMS: atom_id res chain seq x y z
N MET A 1 -6.54 33.06 -63.66
CA MET A 1 -7.23 31.83 -64.09
C MET A 1 -7.73 31.14 -62.82
N GLN A 2 -8.90 31.51 -62.31
CA GLN A 2 -10.22 30.92 -62.62
C GLN A 2 -10.43 29.53 -61.97
N HIS A 3 -11.14 29.52 -60.83
CA HIS A 3 -12.31 28.64 -60.62
C HIS A 3 -13.40 28.94 -61.69
N PRO A 4 -14.50 28.17 -61.92
CA PRO A 4 -15.29 27.28 -61.02
C PRO A 4 -15.82 26.00 -61.74
N HIS A 5 -16.55 25.01 -61.17
CA HIS A 5 -17.99 24.90 -60.82
C HIS A 5 -18.21 23.39 -60.46
N ALA A 6 -18.90 22.91 -59.41
CA ALA A 6 -20.26 23.12 -58.89
C ALA A 6 -21.42 22.49 -59.71
N SER A 7 -22.02 21.40 -59.21
CA SER A 7 -23.49 21.10 -59.10
C SER A 7 -23.65 19.66 -58.51
N SER A 8 -24.22 19.41 -57.33
CA SER A 8 -25.60 19.54 -56.78
C SER A 8 -26.61 18.59 -57.45
N ARG A 9 -27.15 17.56 -56.76
CA ARG A 9 -28.42 17.50 -55.98
C ARG A 9 -28.67 15.98 -55.74
N THR A 10 -29.36 15.43 -54.72
CA THR A 10 -30.47 15.88 -53.86
C THR A 10 -30.72 14.89 -52.70
N LEU A 11 -31.25 15.45 -51.61
CA LEU A 11 -31.93 14.92 -50.40
C LEU A 11 -32.75 13.61 -50.46
N SER A 12 -32.73 12.82 -49.37
CA SER A 12 -33.87 12.58 -48.44
C SER A 12 -33.40 11.78 -47.19
N ARG A 13 -33.50 12.33 -45.96
CA ARG A 13 -34.54 12.19 -44.89
C ARG A 13 -34.67 10.83 -44.17
N HIS A 14 -34.26 10.89 -42.89
CA HIS A 14 -34.89 10.35 -41.65
C HIS A 14 -34.80 8.87 -41.27
N GLY A 15 -34.44 8.64 -39.98
CA GLY A 15 -34.91 7.50 -39.19
C GLY A 15 -33.92 7.01 -38.12
N ARG A 16 -33.98 7.57 -36.90
CA ARG A 16 -33.45 6.94 -35.68
C ARG A 16 -34.23 5.66 -35.38
N ALA A 17 -33.56 4.60 -34.96
CA ALA A 17 -34.16 3.54 -34.15
C ALA A 17 -33.13 2.92 -33.20
N GLU A 18 -33.39 3.07 -31.92
CA GLU A 18 -32.75 2.41 -30.78
C GLU A 18 -32.95 0.89 -30.87
N ARG A 19 -31.97 0.11 -30.39
CA ARG A 19 -32.16 -1.31 -30.09
C ARG A 19 -31.85 -1.57 -28.63
N GLN A 20 -32.92 -1.68 -27.84
CA GLN A 20 -32.96 -2.39 -26.56
C GLN A 20 -32.96 -3.90 -26.82
N ILE A 21 -32.15 -4.64 -26.07
CA ILE A 21 -32.24 -6.10 -25.96
C ILE A 21 -32.76 -6.41 -24.55
N SER A 22 -33.86 -7.14 -24.50
CA SER A 22 -34.54 -7.68 -23.31
C SER A 22 -34.44 -9.21 -23.37
N ILE A 23 -34.29 -9.86 -22.21
CA ILE A 23 -34.60 -11.27 -21.85
C ILE A 23 -34.19 -11.40 -20.37
N CYS A 24 -34.87 -12.02 -19.40
CA CYS A 24 -36.20 -12.60 -19.20
C CYS A 24 -36.34 -12.82 -17.67
N ARG A 25 -37.54 -12.67 -17.11
CA ARG A 25 -37.93 -13.24 -15.81
C ARG A 25 -38.84 -14.45 -16.06
N PRO A 26 -38.79 -15.53 -15.26
CA PRO A 26 -39.78 -16.59 -15.34
C PRO A 26 -41.00 -16.30 -14.44
N HIS A 27 -42.18 -16.56 -15.00
CA HIS A 27 -43.47 -16.70 -14.34
C HIS A 27 -43.81 -18.19 -14.24
N ALA A 28 -44.45 -18.62 -13.15
CA ALA A 28 -45.45 -19.70 -13.09
C ALA A 28 -45.95 -19.83 -11.63
N THR A 29 -47.20 -20.13 -11.27
CA THR A 29 -48.52 -20.24 -11.92
C THR A 29 -49.50 -20.45 -10.77
N ALA A 30 -50.71 -19.89 -10.85
CA ALA A 30 -51.81 -20.20 -9.93
C ALA A 30 -52.59 -21.43 -10.41
N PHE A 31 -53.01 -22.30 -9.49
CA PHE A 31 -54.09 -23.26 -9.70
C PHE A 31 -55.05 -23.25 -8.52
N SER A 32 -56.34 -23.24 -8.85
CA SER A 32 -57.48 -23.17 -7.96
C SER A 32 -57.95 -24.57 -7.53
N GLY A 33 -58.41 -24.67 -6.28
CA GLY A 33 -59.12 -25.85 -5.77
C GLY A 33 -60.11 -25.46 -4.68
N LYS A 34 -61.41 -25.49 -5.00
CA LYS A 34 -62.51 -25.62 -4.02
C LYS A 34 -62.38 -27.05 -3.45
N GLY A 35 -62.48 -27.37 -2.16
CA GLY A 35 -63.30 -26.89 -1.05
C GLY A 35 -64.06 -28.13 -0.52
N HIS A 36 -64.01 -28.44 0.78
CA HIS A 36 -65.04 -29.19 1.52
C HIS A 36 -64.84 -29.09 3.04
N ALA A 37 -65.96 -29.21 3.76
CA ALA A 37 -66.29 -28.81 5.12
C ALA A 37 -65.51 -29.46 6.28
N GLY A 38 -65.54 -28.78 7.45
CA GLY A 38 -65.63 -29.46 8.74
C GLY A 38 -65.07 -28.71 9.96
N GLY A 39 -65.94 -28.37 10.91
CA GLY A 39 -65.61 -28.45 12.34
C GLY A 39 -65.13 -27.18 13.05
N ALA A 40 -65.97 -26.69 13.96
CA ALA A 40 -65.72 -25.58 14.86
C ALA A 40 -64.65 -25.88 15.95
N SER A 41 -63.95 -24.86 16.42
CA SER A 41 -63.95 -24.41 17.82
C SER A 41 -62.80 -23.41 18.10
N SER A 42 -63.09 -22.49 19.01
CA SER A 42 -62.39 -21.27 19.37
C SER A 42 -61.05 -21.47 20.09
N VAL A 43 -60.03 -20.69 19.72
CA VAL A 43 -59.06 -20.11 20.66
C VAL A 43 -58.63 -18.74 20.12
N SER A 44 -58.95 -17.69 20.88
CA SER A 44 -58.41 -16.34 20.68
C SER A 44 -56.93 -16.33 21.05
N VAL A 45 -56.05 -16.19 20.06
CA VAL A 45 -54.64 -15.85 20.29
C VAL A 45 -54.42 -14.46 19.74
N SER A 46 -54.14 -13.51 20.64
CA SER A 46 -53.66 -12.18 20.28
C SER A 46 -52.33 -12.33 19.55
N ALA A 47 -52.34 -12.12 18.22
CA ALA A 47 -51.12 -11.96 17.46
C ALA A 47 -50.60 -10.54 17.73
N ALA A 48 -49.75 -10.41 18.73
CA ALA A 48 -48.85 -9.27 18.82
C ALA A 48 -47.90 -9.36 17.61
N THR A 49 -48.19 -8.54 16.58
CA THR A 49 -47.22 -8.23 15.53
C THR A 49 -46.05 -7.51 16.21
N VAL A 50 -45.01 -8.27 16.54
CA VAL A 50 -43.71 -7.68 16.78
C VAL A 50 -43.22 -7.22 15.42
N ASP A 51 -43.45 -5.95 15.11
CA ASP A 51 -42.71 -5.24 14.07
C ASP A 51 -41.23 -5.28 14.47
N ARG A 52 -40.54 -6.36 14.08
CA ARG A 52 -39.08 -6.31 13.96
C ARG A 52 -38.82 -5.33 12.84
N ALA A 53 -38.49 -4.09 13.23
CA ALA A 53 -37.78 -3.18 12.36
C ALA A 53 -36.65 -3.98 11.68
N PRO A 54 -36.47 -3.88 10.35
CA PRO A 54 -35.34 -4.51 9.70
C PRO A 54 -34.10 -4.02 10.43
N SER A 55 -33.32 -4.93 11.02
CA SER A 55 -32.01 -4.57 11.57
C SER A 55 -31.27 -3.87 10.46
N ALA A 56 -31.02 -2.56 10.61
CA ALA A 56 -30.25 -1.82 9.64
C ALA A 56 -28.93 -2.58 9.47
N VAL A 57 -28.74 -3.19 8.29
CA VAL A 57 -27.49 -3.87 7.98
C VAL A 57 -26.43 -2.79 8.11
N ALA A 58 -25.53 -2.94 9.10
CA ALA A 58 -24.51 -1.95 9.35
C ALA A 58 -23.71 -1.75 8.07
N SER A 59 -23.58 -0.50 7.63
CA SER A 59 -22.82 -0.17 6.42
C SER A 59 -21.40 -0.74 6.52
N SER A 60 -20.91 -1.35 5.44
CA SER A 60 -19.52 -1.79 5.33
C SER A 60 -18.55 -0.61 5.15
N TYR A 61 -19.03 0.56 4.74
CA TYR A 61 -18.17 1.74 4.59
C TYR A 61 -17.61 2.22 5.93
N VAL A 62 -16.36 2.69 5.88
CA VAL A 62 -15.76 3.46 6.98
C VAL A 62 -16.65 4.67 7.31
N SER A 63 -16.94 4.84 8.59
CA SER A 63 -17.85 5.89 9.10
C SER A 63 -17.29 7.29 8.87
N GLN A 64 -18.15 8.31 8.95
CA GLN A 64 -17.70 9.71 8.88
C GLN A 64 -16.76 10.09 10.03
N ASP A 65 -16.96 9.54 11.23
CA ASP A 65 -16.10 9.86 12.38
C ASP A 65 -14.73 9.20 12.26
N ALA A 66 -14.65 7.96 11.77
CA ALA A 66 -13.37 7.35 11.43
C ALA A 66 -12.65 8.13 10.31
N ARG A 67 -13.36 8.61 9.28
CA ARG A 67 -12.75 9.45 8.24
C ARG A 67 -12.18 10.74 8.80
N LYS A 68 -12.91 11.44 9.68
CA LYS A 68 -12.39 12.63 10.37
C LYS A 68 -11.11 12.30 11.14
N ALA A 69 -11.09 11.18 11.87
CA ALA A 69 -9.90 10.75 12.59
C ALA A 69 -8.69 10.47 11.68
N LEU A 70 -8.93 9.91 10.48
CA LEU A 70 -7.88 9.57 9.51
C LEU A 70 -7.27 10.78 8.79
N PHE A 71 -8.07 11.82 8.51
CA PHE A 71 -7.65 12.96 7.67
C PHE A 71 -7.53 14.30 8.40
N ASN A 72 -7.97 14.39 9.66
CA ASN A 72 -7.73 15.59 10.45
C ASN A 72 -6.26 15.68 10.87
N PRO A 73 -5.78 16.91 11.17
CA PRO A 73 -4.41 17.11 11.65
C PRO A 73 -4.10 16.29 12.90
N ALA A 74 -2.93 15.65 12.91
CA ALA A 74 -2.42 14.93 14.07
C ALA A 74 -2.15 15.91 15.22
N ILE A 75 -2.39 15.45 16.44
CA ILE A 75 -2.03 16.18 17.66
C ILE A 75 -0.75 15.56 18.21
N GLU A 76 0.34 16.32 18.30
CA GLU A 76 1.59 15.78 18.83
C GLU A 76 1.42 15.29 20.28
N GLN A 77 1.93 14.09 20.53
CA GLN A 77 2.11 13.51 21.84
C GLN A 77 3.58 13.13 21.96
N ALA A 78 4.43 14.15 22.15
CA ALA A 78 5.89 13.99 22.15
C ALA A 78 6.36 13.15 23.34
N GLU A 79 5.70 13.26 24.49
CA GLU A 79 5.99 12.41 25.66
C GLU A 79 5.25 11.09 25.59
N GLU A 80 5.86 10.06 26.16
CA GLU A 80 5.27 8.73 26.17
C GLU A 80 4.13 8.68 27.20
N ALA A 81 2.94 8.27 26.74
CA ALA A 81 1.74 8.23 27.55
C ALA A 81 1.19 6.80 27.67
N PRO A 82 0.65 6.38 28.83
CA PRO A 82 0.08 5.05 28.99
C PRO A 82 -1.17 4.87 28.12
N CYS A 83 -1.27 3.71 27.48
CA CYS A 83 -2.47 3.28 26.77
C CYS A 83 -3.36 2.42 27.68
N ALA A 84 -4.68 2.50 27.53
CA ALA A 84 -5.63 1.80 28.39
C ALA A 84 -6.07 0.47 27.77
N LEU A 85 -5.96 -0.64 28.51
CA LEU A 85 -6.50 -1.93 28.06
C LEU A 85 -8.03 -1.86 28.07
N VAL A 86 -8.64 -2.09 26.90
CA VAL A 86 -10.10 -2.04 26.70
C VAL A 86 -10.71 -3.42 26.90
N SER A 87 -10.08 -4.46 26.36
CA SER A 87 -10.54 -5.84 26.44
C SER A 87 -9.37 -6.83 26.35
N GLY A 88 -9.60 -8.04 26.83
CA GLY A 88 -8.67 -9.16 26.71
C GLY A 88 -7.42 -9.02 27.57
N SER A 89 -6.30 -9.58 27.11
CA SER A 89 -5.02 -9.54 27.82
C SER A 89 -3.85 -9.61 26.83
N LEU A 90 -2.86 -8.75 27.02
CA LEU A 90 -1.63 -8.79 26.22
C LEU A 90 -0.75 -9.97 26.66
N PRO A 91 -0.12 -10.69 25.72
CA PRO A 91 0.83 -11.74 26.09
C PRO A 91 2.01 -11.17 26.87
N GLY A 92 2.39 -11.80 27.99
CA GLY A 92 3.51 -11.34 28.83
C GLY A 92 4.88 -11.39 28.14
N TRP A 93 5.00 -12.18 27.07
CA TRP A 93 6.21 -12.27 26.24
C TRP A 93 6.31 -11.16 25.20
N LEU A 94 5.24 -10.40 24.93
CA LEU A 94 5.25 -9.34 23.93
C LEU A 94 6.01 -8.13 24.48
N GLN A 95 7.25 -7.96 24.01
CA GLN A 95 8.20 -6.95 24.49
C GLN A 95 8.91 -6.30 23.31
N GLY A 96 8.89 -4.97 23.24
CA GLY A 96 9.51 -4.25 22.12
C GLY A 96 8.76 -2.98 21.75
N SER A 97 8.86 -2.56 20.50
CA SER A 97 8.17 -1.38 19.99
C SER A 97 7.65 -1.60 18.58
N LEU A 98 6.39 -1.26 18.36
CA LEU A 98 5.76 -1.16 17.06
C LEU A 98 5.77 0.30 16.61
N PHE A 99 6.23 0.53 15.40
CA PHE A 99 6.32 1.85 14.79
C PHE A 99 5.41 1.95 13.57
N PHE A 100 4.86 3.12 13.30
CA PHE A 100 4.13 3.41 12.07
C PHE A 100 4.51 4.78 11.52
N ASN A 101 4.70 4.86 10.20
CA ASN A 101 4.84 6.11 9.46
C ASN A 101 3.59 6.33 8.60
N GLY A 102 3.30 7.58 8.33
CA GLY A 102 2.14 7.98 7.54
C GLY A 102 1.92 9.48 7.60
N CYS A 103 0.79 9.89 7.06
CA CYS A 103 0.45 11.28 6.86
C CYS A 103 -0.48 11.78 7.96
N GLY A 104 -0.22 12.99 8.46
CA GLY A 104 -0.97 13.56 9.58
C GLY A 104 -1.47 14.96 9.33
N GLU A 105 -1.27 15.52 8.15
CA GLU A 105 -1.75 16.86 7.79
C GLU A 105 -1.87 16.92 6.26
N TYR A 106 -3.07 17.25 5.78
CA TYR A 106 -3.47 17.18 4.37
C TYR A 106 -3.95 18.54 3.83
N THR A 107 -3.85 19.62 4.60
CA THR A 107 -4.36 20.93 4.19
C THR A 107 -3.77 21.37 2.86
N GLY A 108 -4.64 21.54 1.86
CA GLY A 108 -4.27 21.98 0.52
C GLY A 108 -3.74 20.88 -0.41
N MET A 109 -3.82 19.62 0.00
CA MET A 109 -3.31 18.46 -0.72
C MET A 109 -4.43 17.61 -1.33
N GLU A 110 -4.10 16.88 -2.40
CA GLU A 110 -5.07 16.21 -3.26
C GLU A 110 -4.97 14.67 -3.19
N HIS A 111 -3.83 14.12 -2.78
CA HIS A 111 -3.58 12.68 -2.74
C HIS A 111 -3.14 12.17 -1.37
N LEU A 112 -3.49 10.92 -1.06
CA LEU A 112 -3.18 10.27 0.22
C LEU A 112 -1.68 10.32 0.57
N PHE A 113 -0.82 10.24 -0.45
CA PHE A 113 0.64 10.25 -0.33
C PHE A 113 1.26 11.65 -0.15
N ASP A 114 0.47 12.72 -0.23
CA ASP A 114 1.00 14.09 -0.13
C ASP A 114 1.20 14.56 1.31
N GLY A 115 0.45 13.98 2.26
CA GLY A 115 0.37 14.46 3.63
C GLY A 115 1.71 14.45 4.39
N TYR A 116 1.87 15.38 5.33
CA TYR A 116 3.11 15.49 6.09
C TYR A 116 3.30 14.33 7.07
N SER A 117 4.53 13.80 7.10
CA SER A 117 4.89 12.65 7.91
C SER A 117 4.66 12.89 9.42
N VAL A 118 3.96 11.94 10.04
CA VAL A 118 3.84 11.79 11.47
C VAL A 118 4.23 10.37 11.85
N LEU A 119 5.05 10.27 12.89
CA LEU A 119 5.65 9.05 13.38
C LEU A 119 4.87 8.61 14.62
N VAL A 120 4.52 7.34 14.71
CA VAL A 120 3.85 6.75 15.88
C VAL A 120 4.70 5.62 16.42
N LYS A 121 4.78 5.51 17.75
CA LYS A 121 5.43 4.40 18.44
C LYS A 121 4.50 3.88 19.54
N LEU A 122 4.35 2.56 19.59
CA LEU A 122 3.75 1.82 20.68
C LEU A 122 4.79 0.91 21.32
N ARG A 123 5.17 1.19 22.57
CA ARG A 123 6.13 0.38 23.33
C ARG A 123 5.39 -0.62 24.21
N PHE A 124 5.77 -1.88 24.12
CA PHE A 124 5.27 -2.98 24.94
C PHE A 124 6.24 -3.25 26.08
N SER A 125 5.74 -3.23 27.31
CA SER A 125 6.56 -3.51 28.49
C SER A 125 5.74 -4.09 29.64
N GLY A 126 5.99 -5.36 29.95
CA GLY A 126 5.39 -6.04 31.10
C GLY A 126 3.85 -6.02 31.06
N GLY A 127 3.26 -6.38 29.92
CA GLY A 127 1.81 -6.39 29.72
C GLY A 127 1.15 -5.01 29.63
N ARG A 128 1.93 -3.93 29.55
CA ARG A 128 1.45 -2.56 29.34
C ARG A 128 1.92 -2.02 28.00
N VAL A 129 1.16 -1.07 27.46
CA VAL A 129 1.49 -0.35 26.23
C VAL A 129 1.58 1.13 26.53
N PHE A 130 2.56 1.77 25.91
CA PHE A 130 2.74 3.20 25.97
C PHE A 130 2.85 3.77 24.56
N GLY A 131 2.18 4.88 24.30
CA GLY A 131 2.11 5.51 22.99
C GLY A 131 2.78 6.88 22.97
N ARG A 132 3.39 7.21 21.82
CA ARG A 132 3.75 8.59 21.46
C ARG A 132 3.56 8.82 19.96
N GLN A 133 3.35 10.07 19.58
CA GLN A 133 3.36 10.48 18.18
C GLN A 133 3.99 11.86 17.98
N ARG A 134 4.74 12.04 16.90
CA ARG A 134 5.51 13.25 16.61
C ARG A 134 5.59 13.47 15.10
N TYR A 135 5.46 14.71 14.63
CA TYR A 135 5.72 15.00 13.22
C TYR A 135 7.21 14.83 12.90
N LEU A 136 7.52 14.31 11.72
CA LEU A 136 8.89 14.34 11.22
C LEU A 136 9.28 15.78 10.92
N ASP A 137 10.42 16.23 11.44
CA ASP A 137 10.90 17.61 11.31
C ASP A 137 11.59 17.84 9.95
N SER A 138 10.87 17.56 8.86
CA SER A 138 11.32 17.80 7.48
C SER A 138 11.30 19.30 7.13
N ASP A 139 12.06 19.72 6.12
CA ASP A 139 11.99 21.09 5.63
C ASP A 139 10.61 21.44 5.07
N ALA A 140 9.99 20.49 4.35
CA ALA A 140 8.61 20.62 3.85
C ALA A 140 7.63 20.94 5.00
N TYR A 141 7.66 20.13 6.07
CA TYR A 141 6.76 20.32 7.21
C TYR A 141 7.09 21.57 8.02
N ARG A 142 8.37 21.89 8.27
CA ARG A 142 8.78 23.12 8.96
C ARG A 142 8.26 24.35 8.24
N HIS A 143 8.39 24.38 6.91
CA HIS A 143 7.86 25.47 6.11
C HIS A 143 6.34 25.56 6.25
N PHE A 144 5.61 24.47 6.01
CA PHE A 144 4.15 24.45 6.14
C PHE A 144 3.67 24.87 7.53
N LYS A 145 4.28 24.37 8.60
CA LYS A 145 3.96 24.73 9.98
C LYS A 145 4.11 26.22 10.24
N SER A 146 5.06 26.90 9.59
CA SER A 146 5.31 28.34 9.76
C SER A 146 4.48 29.24 8.86
N THR A 147 4.08 28.77 7.66
CA THR A 147 3.44 29.61 6.63
C THR A 147 2.00 29.21 6.32
N GLY A 148 1.58 28.00 6.69
CA GLY A 148 0.34 27.37 6.26
C GLY A 148 0.33 26.99 4.77
N ARG A 149 1.50 26.91 4.12
CA ARG A 149 1.63 26.72 2.66
C ARG A 149 2.62 25.61 2.34
N MET A 150 2.36 24.87 1.26
CA MET A 150 3.30 23.89 0.74
C MET A 150 4.53 24.58 0.14
N ARG A 151 5.71 24.05 0.44
CA ARG A 151 6.97 24.51 -0.15
C ARG A 151 7.32 23.76 -1.44
N TYR A 152 7.15 22.45 -1.41
CA TYR A 152 7.59 21.54 -2.46
C TYR A 152 6.39 20.93 -3.17
N ARG A 153 6.66 20.38 -4.37
CA ARG A 153 5.76 19.41 -4.98
C ARG A 153 5.84 18.11 -4.17
N GLU A 154 4.69 17.68 -3.68
CA GLU A 154 4.52 16.36 -3.08
C GLU A 154 4.20 15.34 -4.20
N PHE A 155 3.64 14.17 -3.89
CA PHE A 155 3.40 13.12 -4.89
C PHE A 155 2.51 13.61 -6.06
N ALA A 156 1.27 14.03 -5.78
CA ALA A 156 0.34 14.47 -6.81
C ALA A 156 0.08 15.98 -6.79
N THR A 157 0.37 16.65 -5.67
CA THR A 157 0.05 18.08 -5.50
C THR A 157 1.24 18.99 -5.76
N ALA A 158 1.08 19.95 -6.68
CA ALA A 158 2.04 21.03 -6.88
C ALA A 158 1.63 22.29 -6.07
N PRO A 159 2.60 23.11 -5.61
CA PRO A 159 2.31 24.39 -4.99
C PRO A 159 1.46 25.29 -5.89
N LYS A 160 0.32 25.79 -5.40
CA LYS A 160 -0.59 26.66 -6.16
C LYS A 160 -0.07 28.11 -6.13
N ALA A 161 0.21 28.68 -7.30
CA ALA A 161 0.57 30.09 -7.42
C ALA A 161 -0.62 31.01 -7.10
N GLN A 162 -0.43 32.03 -6.27
CA GLN A 162 -1.46 33.04 -5.98
C GLN A 162 -1.18 34.35 -6.72
N GLY A 163 -1.87 34.56 -7.84
CA GLY A 163 -1.77 35.77 -8.67
C GLY A 163 -0.42 35.93 -9.39
N LEU A 164 -0.26 37.01 -10.17
CA LEU A 164 0.99 37.27 -10.93
C LEU A 164 2.22 37.38 -10.01
N GLY A 165 2.06 37.99 -8.83
CA GLY A 165 3.15 38.14 -7.86
C GLY A 165 3.55 36.81 -7.21
N GLY A 166 2.58 35.95 -6.85
CA GLY A 166 2.84 34.62 -6.32
C GLY A 166 3.36 33.64 -7.37
N ALA A 167 3.05 33.83 -8.65
CA ALA A 167 3.65 33.06 -9.74
C ALA A 167 5.13 33.41 -9.93
N LEU A 168 5.49 34.70 -9.85
CA LEU A 168 6.89 35.14 -9.90
C LEU A 168 7.67 34.69 -8.66
N LEU A 169 7.06 34.74 -7.47
CA LEU A 169 7.68 34.28 -6.23
C LEU A 169 7.82 32.75 -6.22
N GLY A 170 6.80 32.01 -6.64
CA GLY A 170 6.86 30.55 -6.79
C GLY A 170 7.87 30.10 -7.84
N LEU A 171 8.02 30.84 -8.95
CA LEU A 171 9.07 30.61 -9.93
C LEU A 171 10.45 30.93 -9.35
N TYR A 172 10.60 32.02 -8.58
CA TYR A 172 11.84 32.33 -7.87
C TYR A 172 12.19 31.27 -6.81
N ASP A 173 11.22 30.78 -6.04
CA ASP A 173 11.41 29.73 -5.02
C ASP A 173 11.76 28.39 -5.68
N THR A 174 11.13 28.07 -6.82
CA THR A 174 11.45 26.87 -7.62
C THR A 174 12.86 26.98 -8.22
N LEU A 175 13.19 28.13 -8.82
CA LEU A 175 14.52 28.39 -9.39
C LEU A 175 15.60 28.46 -8.31
N SER A 176 15.31 29.06 -7.16
CA SER A 176 16.26 29.13 -6.04
C SER A 176 16.42 27.78 -5.34
N ALA A 177 15.37 26.96 -5.21
CA ALA A 177 15.49 25.58 -4.74
C ALA A 177 16.29 24.70 -5.72
N ALA A 178 16.12 24.92 -7.03
CA ALA A 178 16.93 24.29 -8.07
C ALA A 178 18.40 24.76 -8.02
N VAL A 179 18.65 26.06 -7.77
CA VAL A 179 19.99 26.68 -7.78
C VAL A 179 20.76 26.49 -6.47
N GLN A 180 20.10 26.56 -5.31
CA GLN A 180 20.74 26.45 -3.99
C GLN A 180 20.88 25.00 -3.50
N LEU A 181 20.04 24.08 -3.96
CA LEU A 181 20.01 22.71 -3.42
C LEU A 181 19.80 21.60 -4.47
N GLY A 182 19.54 21.92 -5.74
CA GLY A 182 19.14 20.89 -6.72
C GLY A 182 17.83 20.17 -6.34
N ARG A 183 17.02 20.73 -5.44
CA ARG A 183 15.85 20.07 -4.84
C ARG A 183 14.57 20.48 -5.54
N ILE A 184 14.22 19.73 -6.59
CA ILE A 184 12.89 19.81 -7.23
C ILE A 184 11.87 18.93 -6.46
N PHE A 185 12.36 17.90 -5.76
CA PHE A 185 11.56 16.94 -5.01
C PHE A 185 11.45 17.29 -3.52
N THR A 186 10.33 16.90 -2.92
CA THR A 186 10.05 16.99 -1.48
C THR A 186 11.09 16.24 -0.64
N ASP A 187 11.21 16.60 0.63
CA ASP A 187 11.93 15.82 1.64
C ASP A 187 10.99 15.20 2.68
N ASN A 188 9.68 15.23 2.44
CA ASN A 188 8.67 14.59 3.29
C ASN A 188 8.83 13.06 3.25
N ALA A 189 9.34 12.46 4.33
CA ALA A 189 9.56 11.02 4.46
C ALA A 189 8.40 10.32 5.17
N SER A 190 7.25 10.24 4.51
CA SER A 190 5.96 9.83 5.08
C SER A 190 5.60 8.35 4.94
N VAL A 191 6.39 7.52 4.26
CA VAL A 191 5.95 6.19 3.82
C VAL A 191 6.31 5.08 4.80
N SER A 192 7.60 4.91 5.12
CA SER A 192 8.06 3.70 5.83
C SER A 192 9.14 3.95 6.87
N PHE A 193 9.55 2.84 7.52
CA PHE A 193 10.70 2.75 8.40
C PHE A 193 11.61 1.56 8.05
N THR A 194 12.92 1.74 8.22
CA THR A 194 13.90 0.66 8.27
C THR A 194 14.69 0.75 9.57
N PRO A 195 14.62 -0.26 10.47
CA PRO A 195 15.44 -0.28 11.68
C PRO A 195 16.93 -0.23 11.37
N LEU A 196 17.68 0.58 12.11
CA LEU A 196 19.13 0.70 12.00
C LEU A 196 19.80 0.35 13.34
N PRO A 197 21.08 -0.08 13.34
CA PRO A 197 21.85 -0.26 14.55
C PRO A 197 21.91 1.00 15.43
N GLY A 198 21.99 0.79 16.75
CA GLY A 198 22.20 1.85 17.74
C GLY A 198 20.94 2.65 18.09
N GLY A 199 19.76 2.04 18.05
CA GLY A 199 18.51 2.71 18.41
C GLY A 199 18.09 3.78 17.40
N ARG A 200 18.46 3.60 16.13
CA ARG A 200 18.14 4.50 15.02
C ARG A 200 17.10 3.85 14.11
N MET A 201 16.34 4.64 13.37
CA MET A 201 15.52 4.16 12.25
C MET A 201 15.65 5.10 11.08
N LEU A 202 15.60 4.57 9.87
CA LEU A 202 15.56 5.33 8.63
C LEU A 202 14.10 5.50 8.20
N ALA A 203 13.59 6.72 8.21
CA ALA A 203 12.30 7.08 7.63
C ALA A 203 12.47 7.42 6.14
N LEU A 204 11.58 6.88 5.30
CA LEU A 204 11.68 7.02 3.84
C LEU A 204 10.35 7.48 3.20
N SER A 205 10.48 8.17 2.06
CA SER A 205 9.50 8.25 0.99
C SER A 205 10.24 8.11 -0.36
N GLU A 206 9.54 8.27 -1.47
CA GLU A 206 10.04 7.88 -2.80
C GLU A 206 10.95 8.91 -3.48
N ALA A 207 11.08 10.12 -2.95
CA ALA A 207 12.17 10.99 -3.37
C ALA A 207 13.46 10.57 -2.64
N VAL A 208 14.61 10.56 -3.32
CA VAL A 208 15.91 10.29 -2.68
C VAL A 208 16.20 11.30 -1.56
N THR A 209 15.67 12.52 -1.68
CA THR A 209 15.71 13.56 -0.65
C THR A 209 14.81 13.28 0.55
N SER A 210 13.85 12.38 0.47
CA SER A 210 12.97 12.01 1.57
C SER A 210 13.56 10.86 2.40
N ALA A 211 14.76 11.07 2.93
CA ALA A 211 15.45 10.09 3.78
C ALA A 211 15.94 10.75 5.08
N TYR A 212 15.44 10.29 6.22
CA TYR A 212 15.76 10.86 7.54
C TYR A 212 16.12 9.77 8.54
N VAL A 213 17.17 9.98 9.34
CA VAL A 213 17.41 9.17 10.52
C VAL A 213 16.63 9.74 11.70
N ILE A 214 15.87 8.89 12.36
CA ILE A 214 15.13 9.19 13.58
C ILE A 214 15.68 8.39 14.76
N ASP A 215 15.48 8.94 15.95
CA ASP A 215 15.71 8.27 17.22
C ASP A 215 14.56 7.30 17.53
N SER A 216 14.83 6.01 17.71
CA SER A 216 13.77 5.02 17.94
C SER A 216 13.18 5.09 19.35
N ALA A 217 13.88 5.71 20.30
CA ALA A 217 13.35 5.92 21.64
C ALA A 217 12.34 7.07 21.65
N SER A 218 12.73 8.22 21.08
CA SER A 218 12.00 9.47 21.20
C SER A 218 11.17 9.88 19.98
N LEU A 219 11.43 9.31 18.80
CA LEU A 219 10.95 9.77 17.48
C LEU A 219 11.50 11.14 17.05
N GLU A 220 12.58 11.62 17.68
CA GLU A 220 13.22 12.87 17.23
C GLU A 220 13.88 12.67 15.87
N THR A 221 13.68 13.64 14.98
CA THR A 221 14.42 13.71 13.72
C THR A 221 15.86 14.10 14.03
N ARG A 222 16.82 13.23 13.68
CA ARG A 222 18.24 13.42 14.03
C ARG A 222 19.07 13.92 12.86
N GLN A 223 18.78 13.41 11.66
CA GLN A 223 19.62 13.69 10.50
C GLN A 223 18.79 13.63 9.22
N HIS A 224 18.94 14.66 8.38
CA HIS A 224 18.59 14.56 6.97
C HIS A 224 19.70 13.81 6.22
N VAL A 225 19.38 12.69 5.57
CA VAL A 225 20.37 11.87 4.87
C VAL A 225 20.64 12.47 3.49
N ALA A 226 21.89 12.87 3.27
CA ALA A 226 22.38 13.28 1.96
C ALA A 226 23.40 12.26 1.46
N TYR A 227 23.00 11.45 0.49
CA TYR A 227 23.88 10.45 -0.10
C TYR A 227 24.97 11.12 -0.96
N LYS A 228 26.24 10.86 -0.63
CA LYS A 228 27.43 11.41 -1.30
C LYS A 228 28.36 10.31 -1.83
N ASP A 229 27.82 9.11 -1.95
CA ASP A 229 28.50 7.88 -2.35
C ASP A 229 28.69 7.73 -3.88
N GLY A 230 28.06 8.60 -4.67
CA GLY A 230 28.14 8.57 -6.14
C GLY A 230 27.10 7.67 -6.81
N VAL A 231 26.28 6.93 -6.05
CA VAL A 231 25.13 6.19 -6.60
C VAL A 231 24.07 7.21 -7.04
N LYS A 232 23.69 7.15 -8.32
CA LYS A 232 22.78 8.12 -8.94
C LYS A 232 21.31 7.82 -8.63
N GLY A 233 20.47 8.83 -8.82
CA GLY A 233 19.02 8.69 -8.80
C GLY A 233 18.34 9.86 -8.10
N ASP A 234 17.09 10.09 -8.48
CA ASP A 234 16.23 11.17 -8.02
C ASP A 234 15.06 10.62 -7.21
N LEU A 235 14.55 9.46 -7.65
CA LEU A 235 13.53 8.68 -6.97
C LEU A 235 14.13 7.40 -6.37
N GLN A 236 13.46 6.81 -5.38
CA GLN A 236 13.84 5.56 -4.75
C GLN A 236 12.58 4.82 -4.29
N SER A 237 12.71 3.53 -4.01
CA SER A 237 11.66 2.83 -3.24
C SER A 237 11.74 3.22 -1.77
N ALA A 238 10.57 3.35 -1.13
CA ALA A 238 10.46 3.43 0.32
C ALA A 238 10.51 2.04 1.00
N HIS A 239 10.72 0.95 0.25
CA HIS A 239 10.62 -0.43 0.75
C HIS A 239 11.92 -1.21 0.68
N PRO A 240 13.03 -0.68 1.21
CA PRO A 240 14.28 -1.40 1.16
C PRO A 240 14.17 -2.71 1.97
N LYS A 241 14.94 -3.72 1.57
CA LYS A 241 14.95 -5.03 2.23
C LYS A 241 16.32 -5.29 2.85
N ILE A 242 16.35 -5.85 4.05
CA ILE A 242 17.60 -6.20 4.74
C ILE A 242 18.07 -7.56 4.22
N ALA A 243 19.23 -7.61 3.57
CA ALA A 243 19.85 -8.82 3.07
C ALA A 243 20.41 -9.71 4.21
N PRO A 244 20.72 -11.00 3.93
CA PRO A 244 21.29 -11.91 4.94
C PRO A 244 22.58 -11.42 5.61
N ASP A 245 23.39 -10.62 4.91
CA ASP A 245 24.62 -10.02 5.44
C ASP A 245 24.39 -8.75 6.27
N GLY A 246 23.13 -8.32 6.41
CA GLY A 246 22.73 -7.10 7.13
C GLY A 246 22.77 -5.83 6.30
N SER A 247 23.23 -5.88 5.05
CA SER A 247 23.14 -4.73 4.13
C SER A 247 21.69 -4.43 3.76
N ILE A 248 21.40 -3.18 3.46
CA ILE A 248 20.07 -2.72 3.08
C ILE A 248 20.02 -2.61 1.55
N ILE A 249 19.24 -3.47 0.90
CA ILE A 249 19.08 -3.49 -0.56
C ILE A 249 17.91 -2.58 -0.95
N ASN A 250 18.18 -1.67 -1.89
CA ASN A 250 17.17 -0.79 -2.46
C ASN A 250 17.50 -0.44 -3.92
N PHE A 251 16.62 0.29 -4.60
CA PHE A 251 16.93 0.96 -5.85
C PHE A 251 16.69 2.45 -5.78
N SER A 252 17.42 3.20 -6.61
CA SER A 252 17.12 4.57 -6.99
C SER A 252 16.96 4.69 -8.50
N HIS A 253 16.15 5.62 -8.98
CA HIS A 253 15.85 5.82 -10.40
C HIS A 253 16.32 7.21 -10.83
N SER A 254 17.20 7.26 -11.83
CA SER A 254 17.55 8.52 -12.48
C SER A 254 16.40 9.03 -13.35
N PHE A 255 15.92 10.24 -13.08
CA PHE A 255 14.76 10.86 -13.73
C PHE A 255 15.15 12.23 -14.33
N PRO A 256 14.69 12.60 -15.54
CA PRO A 256 13.77 11.86 -16.40
C PRO A 256 14.43 10.87 -17.36
N PHE A 257 15.77 10.85 -17.43
CA PHE A 257 16.53 9.97 -18.31
C PHE A 257 17.54 9.16 -17.50
N GLY A 258 17.56 7.85 -17.72
CA GLY A 258 18.61 6.99 -17.20
C GLY A 258 18.11 5.57 -17.02
N GLY A 259 17.84 5.23 -15.77
CA GLY A 259 17.49 3.88 -15.37
C GLY A 259 17.52 3.67 -13.87
N LEU A 260 17.26 2.42 -13.48
CA LEU A 260 17.26 1.94 -12.12
C LEU A 260 18.68 1.56 -11.69
N HIS A 261 19.07 2.03 -10.51
CA HIS A 261 20.33 1.77 -9.83
C HIS A 261 20.03 0.92 -8.61
N VAL A 262 20.23 -0.40 -8.69
CA VAL A 262 20.09 -1.29 -7.54
C VAL A 262 21.37 -1.21 -6.72
N SER A 263 21.24 -1.01 -5.41
CA SER A 263 22.38 -0.78 -4.52
C SER A 263 22.23 -1.49 -3.18
N ALA A 264 23.37 -1.80 -2.56
CA ALA A 264 23.47 -2.21 -1.16
C ALA A 264 23.95 -1.02 -0.33
N MET A 265 23.27 -0.75 0.79
CA MET A 265 23.61 0.29 1.73
C MET A 265 24.11 -0.31 3.04
N ASP A 266 25.23 0.20 3.54
CA ASP A 266 25.71 -0.13 4.88
C ASP A 266 24.80 0.50 5.95
N PRO A 267 24.23 -0.27 6.88
CA PRO A 267 23.23 0.24 7.83
C PRO A 267 23.82 1.16 8.91
N VAL A 268 25.15 1.22 9.04
CA VAL A 268 25.82 2.07 10.04
C VAL A 268 26.11 3.45 9.45
N SER A 269 26.87 3.47 8.37
CA SER A 269 27.38 4.65 7.66
C SER A 269 26.42 5.24 6.63
N LEU A 270 25.40 4.47 6.21
CA LEU A 270 24.45 4.81 5.16
C LEU A 270 25.10 5.05 3.78
N GLN A 271 26.34 4.57 3.58
CA GLN A 271 26.99 4.58 2.27
C GLN A 271 26.40 3.49 1.39
N ARG A 272 26.05 3.86 0.15
CA ARG A 272 25.55 2.92 -0.85
C ARG A 272 26.66 2.48 -1.79
N ARG A 273 26.55 1.25 -2.27
CA ARG A 273 27.35 0.68 -3.35
C ARG A 273 26.41 0.17 -4.43
N GLU A 274 26.59 0.63 -5.65
CA GLU A 274 25.84 0.13 -6.80
C GLU A 274 26.17 -1.36 -7.04
N ILE A 275 25.11 -2.17 -7.18
CA ILE A 275 25.16 -3.59 -7.55
C ILE A 275 24.92 -3.71 -9.04
N ALA A 276 23.92 -3.00 -9.56
CA ALA A 276 23.55 -3.05 -10.96
C ALA A 276 22.88 -1.76 -11.44
N PHE A 277 23.05 -1.50 -12.74
CA PHE A 277 22.33 -0.47 -13.47
C PHE A 277 21.44 -1.11 -14.55
N ILE A 278 20.19 -0.69 -14.61
CA ILE A 278 19.18 -1.19 -15.56
C ILE A 278 18.64 0.01 -16.32
N LYS A 279 18.88 0.04 -17.63
CA LYS A 279 18.44 1.14 -18.48
C LYS A 279 16.92 1.13 -18.70
N ASP A 280 16.32 2.31 -18.67
CA ASP A 280 14.91 2.51 -19.01
C ASP A 280 14.57 2.02 -20.42
N ARG A 281 13.37 1.45 -20.58
CA ARG A 281 12.80 1.11 -21.88
C ARG A 281 12.60 2.41 -22.65
N ASP A 282 13.17 2.46 -23.86
CA ASP A 282 13.07 3.61 -24.76
C ASP A 282 13.50 4.96 -24.15
N ASN A 283 14.31 4.94 -23.08
CA ASN A 283 14.71 6.10 -22.26
C ASN A 283 13.52 6.84 -21.60
N VAL A 284 12.46 6.10 -21.24
CA VAL A 284 11.29 6.65 -20.56
C VAL A 284 11.15 6.01 -19.18
N ALA A 285 11.21 6.83 -18.14
CA ALA A 285 11.08 6.38 -16.76
C ALA A 285 9.66 5.81 -16.49
N CYS A 286 9.63 4.57 -16.03
CA CYS A 286 8.43 3.92 -15.50
C CYS A 286 8.49 3.90 -13.96
N TRP A 287 7.34 3.95 -13.32
CA TRP A 287 7.28 3.95 -11.86
C TRP A 287 7.29 2.54 -11.28
N SER A 288 8.16 2.33 -10.29
CA SER A 288 8.29 1.10 -9.50
C SER A 288 8.24 1.48 -8.01
N HIS A 289 7.44 0.75 -7.22
CA HIS A 289 7.14 1.12 -5.83
C HIS A 289 7.99 0.34 -4.81
N ASP A 290 8.02 -0.99 -4.93
CA ASP A 290 8.67 -1.91 -3.99
C ASP A 290 9.77 -2.73 -4.70
N ILE A 291 10.56 -3.48 -3.93
CA ILE A 291 11.59 -4.41 -4.39
C ILE A 291 11.45 -5.73 -3.64
N ALA A 292 11.35 -6.86 -4.36
CA ALA A 292 11.36 -8.17 -3.72
C ALA A 292 12.80 -8.67 -3.54
N LEU A 293 13.04 -9.50 -2.54
CA LEU A 293 14.39 -10.00 -2.22
C LEU A 293 14.32 -11.48 -1.87
N THR A 294 15.20 -12.29 -2.45
CA THR A 294 15.51 -13.67 -2.04
C THR A 294 16.84 -13.67 -1.27
N ALA A 295 17.35 -14.84 -0.89
CA ALA A 295 18.67 -14.92 -0.25
C ALA A 295 19.83 -14.44 -1.15
N ARG A 296 19.63 -14.41 -2.47
CA ARG A 296 20.70 -14.17 -3.46
C ARG A 296 20.34 -13.18 -4.56
N HIS A 297 19.07 -12.85 -4.74
CA HIS A 297 18.59 -12.02 -5.84
C HIS A 297 17.63 -10.94 -5.34
N ALA A 298 17.71 -9.75 -5.93
CA ALA A 298 16.64 -8.77 -5.91
C ALA A 298 15.76 -8.91 -7.15
N VAL A 299 14.47 -8.66 -7.01
CA VAL A 299 13.52 -8.58 -8.12
C VAL A 299 12.86 -7.21 -8.12
N VAL A 300 13.05 -6.47 -9.22
CA VAL A 300 12.37 -5.19 -9.47
C VAL A 300 11.35 -5.38 -10.59
N VAL A 301 10.09 -5.06 -10.31
CA VAL A 301 9.01 -5.10 -11.31
C VAL A 301 8.81 -3.70 -11.86
N GLU A 302 9.10 -3.52 -13.14
CA GLU A 302 8.87 -2.29 -13.88
C GLU A 302 7.54 -2.39 -14.63
N HIS A 303 6.52 -1.76 -14.06
CA HIS A 303 5.18 -1.66 -14.64
C HIS A 303 5.18 -0.80 -15.90
N PRO A 304 4.24 -1.01 -16.84
CA PRO A 304 4.02 -0.08 -17.94
C PRO A 304 3.28 1.22 -17.50
N THR A 305 3.62 1.74 -16.32
CA THR A 305 3.11 3.01 -15.77
C THR A 305 4.18 4.09 -16.00
N VAL A 306 4.05 4.78 -17.13
CA VAL A 306 5.03 5.74 -17.66
C VAL A 306 4.83 7.12 -17.05
N MET A 307 5.90 7.79 -16.63
CA MET A 307 5.83 9.17 -16.15
C MET A 307 5.55 10.15 -17.29
N SER A 308 4.54 11.00 -17.12
CA SER A 308 4.18 12.02 -18.11
C SER A 308 5.00 13.29 -17.90
N MET A 309 6.03 13.49 -18.74
CA MET A 309 6.87 14.68 -18.70
C MET A 309 6.07 15.98 -18.94
N GLU A 310 5.04 15.92 -19.79
CA GLU A 310 4.14 17.05 -20.03
C GLU A 310 3.36 17.42 -18.77
N ALA A 311 2.75 16.43 -18.11
CA ALA A 311 1.98 16.63 -16.88
C ALA A 311 2.86 17.20 -15.75
N LEU A 312 4.07 16.67 -15.61
CA LEU A 312 5.06 17.15 -14.64
C LEU A 312 5.48 18.60 -14.94
N ALA A 313 5.83 18.92 -16.19
CA ALA A 313 6.27 20.25 -16.60
C ALA A 313 5.16 21.31 -16.51
N LEU A 314 3.91 20.95 -16.84
CA LEU A 314 2.76 21.87 -16.79
C LEU A 314 2.09 21.93 -15.41
N GLY A 315 2.51 21.09 -14.46
CA GLY A 315 1.88 21.00 -13.14
C GLY A 315 0.41 20.57 -13.21
N ARG A 316 0.05 19.71 -14.15
CA ARG A 316 -1.31 19.19 -14.36
C ARG A 316 -1.36 17.69 -14.07
N PRO A 317 -2.52 17.13 -13.70
CA PRO A 317 -2.68 15.69 -13.62
C PRO A 317 -2.65 15.03 -15.01
N ALA A 318 -2.18 13.79 -15.05
CA ALA A 318 -2.30 12.83 -16.14
C ALA A 318 -3.41 11.81 -15.83
N GLN A 319 -3.38 10.62 -16.47
CA GLN A 319 -4.39 9.57 -16.26
C GLN A 319 -4.40 9.02 -14.82
N TYR A 320 -3.22 8.81 -14.25
CA TYR A 320 -3.03 8.31 -12.89
C TYR A 320 -1.99 9.18 -12.17
N ALA A 321 -2.46 10.18 -11.41
CA ALA A 321 -1.63 11.25 -10.85
C ALA A 321 -0.84 12.00 -11.93
N PHE A 322 0.45 11.69 -12.13
CA PHE A 322 1.30 12.27 -13.18
C PHE A 322 1.82 11.22 -14.18
N MET A 323 1.16 10.06 -14.25
CA MET A 323 1.56 8.91 -15.05
C MET A 323 0.46 8.47 -16.04
N ASN A 324 0.87 7.73 -17.07
CA ASN A 324 0.03 7.11 -18.09
C ASN A 324 0.25 5.59 -18.11
N TRP A 325 -0.82 4.82 -18.30
CA TRP A 325 -0.75 3.37 -18.41
C TRP A 325 -0.61 2.94 -19.88
N GLN A 326 0.40 2.12 -20.19
CA GLN A 326 0.74 1.64 -21.54
C GLN A 326 0.80 0.10 -21.60
N PRO A 327 -0.33 -0.60 -21.36
CA PRO A 327 -0.34 -2.05 -21.18
C PRO A 327 0.22 -2.84 -22.36
N GLU A 328 0.15 -2.29 -23.57
CA GLU A 328 0.72 -2.87 -24.80
C GLU A 328 2.24 -3.07 -24.73
N ALA A 329 2.93 -2.30 -23.88
CA ALA A 329 4.37 -2.44 -23.70
C ALA A 329 4.74 -3.62 -22.79
N GLY A 330 3.77 -4.15 -22.03
CA GLY A 330 3.97 -5.21 -21.04
C GLY A 330 4.82 -4.77 -19.83
N THR A 331 4.96 -5.69 -18.87
CA THR A 331 5.76 -5.53 -17.66
C THR A 331 7.18 -6.05 -17.89
N ARG A 332 8.21 -5.34 -17.40
CA ARG A 332 9.59 -5.88 -17.32
C ARG A 332 9.87 -6.34 -15.90
N VAL A 333 10.51 -7.51 -15.76
CA VAL A 333 10.86 -8.09 -14.47
C VAL A 333 12.37 -8.29 -14.43
N HIS A 334 13.04 -7.52 -13.58
CA HIS A 334 14.49 -7.51 -13.47
C HIS A 334 14.94 -8.36 -12.30
N VAL A 335 15.66 -9.44 -12.58
CA VAL A 335 16.32 -10.29 -11.57
C VAL A 335 17.78 -9.87 -11.46
N VAL A 336 18.17 -9.34 -10.31
CA VAL A 336 19.50 -8.79 -10.04
C VAL A 336 20.21 -9.69 -9.04
N ALA A 337 21.36 -10.25 -9.41
CA ALA A 337 22.18 -11.02 -8.48
C ALA A 337 22.86 -10.08 -7.47
N LEU A 338 22.70 -10.35 -6.17
CA LEU A 338 23.18 -9.47 -5.10
C LEU A 338 24.72 -9.44 -4.99
N ASP A 339 25.40 -10.44 -5.53
CA ASP A 339 26.86 -10.49 -5.64
C ASP A 339 27.41 -9.62 -6.80
N GLY A 340 26.52 -9.01 -7.59
CA GLY A 340 26.89 -8.17 -8.75
C GLY A 340 27.26 -8.97 -10.00
N SER A 341 27.01 -10.28 -10.03
CA SER A 341 27.33 -11.14 -11.19
C SER A 341 26.50 -10.82 -12.44
N GLY A 342 25.34 -10.17 -12.29
CA GLY A 342 24.59 -9.65 -13.43
C GLY A 342 23.11 -9.39 -13.16
N VAL A 343 22.42 -9.01 -14.24
CA VAL A 343 20.97 -8.79 -14.27
C VAL A 343 20.37 -9.52 -15.46
N VAL A 344 19.25 -10.21 -15.24
CA VAL A 344 18.40 -10.76 -16.31
C VAL A 344 17.07 -10.01 -16.30
N THR A 345 16.63 -9.54 -17.46
CA THR A 345 15.34 -8.86 -17.62
C THR A 345 14.40 -9.75 -18.41
N HIS A 346 13.30 -10.16 -17.79
CA HIS A 346 12.21 -10.89 -18.42
C HIS A 346 11.07 -9.95 -18.79
N THR A 347 10.16 -10.41 -19.64
CA THR A 347 8.90 -9.72 -19.93
C THR A 347 7.72 -10.50 -19.35
N ALA A 348 6.62 -9.83 -19.02
CA ALA A 348 5.38 -10.46 -18.57
C ALA A 348 4.16 -9.71 -19.12
N PRO A 349 2.96 -10.33 -19.15
CA PRO A 349 1.71 -9.60 -19.37
C PRO A 349 1.59 -8.39 -18.43
N PRO A 350 0.91 -7.31 -18.86
CA PRO A 350 0.79 -6.10 -18.04
C PRO A 350 -0.01 -6.38 -16.76
N PHE A 351 0.49 -5.85 -15.66
CA PHE A 351 -0.19 -5.80 -14.36
C PHE A 351 0.41 -4.65 -13.55
N PHE A 352 -0.28 -4.24 -12.48
CA PHE A 352 0.22 -3.24 -11.54
C PHE A 352 0.33 -3.84 -10.14
N THR A 353 1.39 -3.51 -9.40
CA THR A 353 1.55 -3.84 -7.99
C THR A 353 2.16 -2.68 -7.21
N PHE A 354 1.69 -2.48 -5.98
CA PHE A 354 2.45 -1.73 -5.00
C PHE A 354 3.43 -2.65 -4.28
N HIS A 355 2.91 -3.70 -3.63
CA HIS A 355 3.63 -4.39 -2.58
C HIS A 355 3.89 -5.86 -2.87
N PHE A 356 5.10 -6.29 -2.53
CA PHE A 356 5.46 -7.68 -2.43
C PHE A 356 5.16 -8.19 -1.02
N SER A 357 4.62 -9.40 -0.92
CA SER A 357 4.53 -10.12 0.35
C SER A 357 5.89 -10.72 0.72
N ASN A 358 6.38 -11.70 -0.04
CA ASN A 358 7.67 -12.34 0.19
C ASN A 358 8.22 -12.87 -1.14
N ALA A 359 9.53 -13.09 -1.20
CA ALA A 359 10.16 -13.76 -2.32
C ALA A 359 11.19 -14.80 -1.85
N PHE A 360 11.29 -15.92 -2.57
CA PHE A 360 12.18 -17.02 -2.21
C PHE A 360 12.57 -17.84 -3.43
N GLU A 361 13.66 -18.58 -3.30
CA GLU A 361 14.13 -19.53 -4.31
C GLU A 361 13.70 -20.94 -3.92
N GLN A 362 13.27 -21.74 -4.90
CA GLN A 362 12.92 -23.14 -4.71
C GLN A 362 13.26 -23.97 -5.96
N PRO A 363 13.35 -25.31 -5.84
CA PRO A 363 13.32 -26.18 -7.00
C PRO A 363 12.05 -25.95 -7.81
N ALA A 364 12.15 -25.96 -9.13
CA ALA A 364 10.99 -25.79 -10.01
C ALA A 364 9.91 -26.85 -9.71
N ALA A 365 8.64 -26.44 -9.77
CA ALA A 365 7.51 -27.33 -9.50
C ALA A 365 7.46 -28.54 -10.46
N ALA A 366 6.71 -29.58 -10.10
CA ALA A 366 6.66 -30.85 -10.84
C ALA A 366 6.39 -30.66 -12.35
N GLY A 367 7.37 -31.01 -13.17
CA GLY A 367 7.38 -30.81 -14.64
C GLY A 367 8.40 -29.77 -15.12
N GLY A 368 8.87 -28.91 -14.22
CA GLY A 368 10.06 -28.07 -14.41
C GLY A 368 11.32 -28.78 -13.93
N SER A 369 12.47 -28.35 -14.45
CA SER A 369 13.78 -28.84 -14.03
C SER A 369 14.69 -27.63 -13.82
N GLY A 370 15.39 -27.58 -12.68
CA GLY A 370 16.17 -26.42 -12.23
C GLY A 370 15.57 -25.70 -11.01
N PHE A 371 15.92 -24.42 -10.83
CA PHE A 371 15.43 -23.55 -9.75
C PHE A 371 14.61 -22.39 -10.31
N GLU A 372 13.70 -21.89 -9.49
CA GLU A 372 12.87 -20.72 -9.76
C GLU A 372 12.85 -19.77 -8.56
N ILE A 373 12.57 -18.50 -8.84
CA ILE A 373 12.18 -17.50 -7.85
C ILE A 373 10.66 -17.43 -7.83
N CYS A 374 10.08 -17.54 -6.64
CA CYS A 374 8.68 -17.22 -6.40
C CYS A 374 8.60 -15.84 -5.76
N VAL A 375 7.79 -14.96 -6.32
CA VAL A 375 7.47 -13.64 -5.76
C VAL A 375 5.97 -13.59 -5.51
N ASP A 376 5.57 -13.43 -4.25
CA ASP A 376 4.17 -13.25 -3.87
C ASP A 376 3.87 -11.76 -3.73
N LEU A 377 2.74 -11.31 -4.28
CA LEU A 377 2.45 -9.88 -4.44
C LEU A 377 0.94 -9.58 -4.46
N SER A 378 0.57 -8.35 -4.11
CA SER A 378 -0.75 -7.80 -4.42
C SER A 378 -0.78 -7.39 -5.89
N VAL A 379 -1.79 -7.84 -6.64
CA VAL A 379 -1.88 -7.57 -8.09
C VAL A 379 -3.17 -6.87 -8.41
N TYR A 380 -3.05 -5.79 -9.18
CA TYR A 380 -4.12 -5.10 -9.88
C TYR A 380 -4.00 -5.33 -11.39
N ASP A 381 -5.15 -5.33 -12.08
CA ASP A 381 -5.19 -5.42 -13.54
C ASP A 381 -4.69 -4.11 -14.20
N ASP A 382 -4.87 -2.98 -13.52
CA ASP A 382 -4.45 -1.64 -13.96
C ASP A 382 -4.20 -0.73 -12.73
N PRO A 383 -3.63 0.47 -12.89
CA PRO A 383 -3.30 1.35 -11.77
C PRO A 383 -4.47 2.24 -11.29
N GLN A 384 -5.73 1.87 -11.53
CA GLN A 384 -6.90 2.64 -11.07
C GLN A 384 -6.91 2.95 -9.58
N ILE A 385 -6.31 2.08 -8.76
CA ILE A 385 -6.12 2.32 -7.33
C ILE A 385 -5.49 3.69 -7.03
N LEU A 386 -4.59 4.20 -7.88
CA LEU A 386 -4.00 5.54 -7.70
C LEU A 386 -5.04 6.67 -7.73
N ASN A 387 -6.11 6.52 -8.52
CA ASN A 387 -7.18 7.51 -8.54
C ASN A 387 -8.11 7.39 -7.34
N ASP A 388 -8.27 6.18 -6.81
CA ASP A 388 -9.11 5.90 -5.65
C ASP A 388 -8.46 6.39 -4.35
N LEU A 389 -7.12 6.56 -4.35
CA LEU A 389 -6.33 7.11 -3.24
C LEU A 389 -6.26 8.64 -3.21
N ARG A 390 -7.05 9.35 -4.03
CA ARG A 390 -7.22 10.80 -3.85
C ARG A 390 -7.96 11.11 -2.55
N VAL A 391 -7.59 12.21 -1.90
CA VAL A 391 -8.19 12.62 -0.61
C VAL A 391 -9.70 12.86 -0.76
N ASP A 392 -10.15 13.42 -1.89
CA ASP A 392 -11.57 13.64 -2.16
C ASP A 392 -12.36 12.32 -2.29
N ALA A 393 -11.82 11.33 -3.01
CA ALA A 393 -12.40 10.01 -3.15
C ALA A 393 -12.46 9.24 -1.82
N LEU A 394 -11.40 9.35 -1.01
CA LEU A 394 -11.31 8.74 0.31
C LEU A 394 -12.19 9.45 1.35
N THR A 395 -12.39 10.76 1.27
CA THR A 395 -13.22 11.48 2.25
C THR A 395 -14.71 11.52 1.88
N ALA A 396 -15.05 11.22 0.63
CA ALA A 396 -16.43 11.04 0.18
C ALA A 396 -17.14 9.94 0.98
N PHE A 397 -18.42 10.18 1.31
CA PHE A 397 -19.27 9.24 2.04
C PHE A 397 -20.61 9.04 1.31
N PRO A 398 -20.99 7.80 0.92
CA PRO A 398 -20.25 6.56 1.16
C PRO A 398 -18.93 6.44 0.37
N GLY A 399 -18.75 7.22 -0.71
CA GLY A 399 -17.57 7.14 -1.59
C GLY A 399 -17.72 6.06 -2.67
N SER A 400 -16.75 5.98 -3.58
CA SER A 400 -16.71 4.99 -4.67
C SER A 400 -15.97 3.72 -4.24
N GLU A 401 -16.36 2.55 -4.73
CA GLU A 401 -15.64 1.32 -4.38
C GLU A 401 -14.16 1.37 -4.75
N ILE A 402 -13.31 0.89 -3.83
CA ILE A 402 -11.87 0.77 -4.06
C ILE A 402 -11.57 -0.30 -5.10
N ALA A 403 -10.64 -0.01 -6.00
CA ALA A 403 -10.18 -0.96 -7.03
C ALA A 403 -9.78 -2.31 -6.40
N PRO A 404 -10.18 -3.43 -7.02
CA PRO A 404 -9.86 -4.75 -6.48
C PRO A 404 -8.40 -5.12 -6.71
N SER A 405 -7.84 -5.89 -5.78
CA SER A 405 -6.55 -6.56 -5.92
C SER A 405 -6.63 -8.00 -5.45
N ARG A 406 -5.64 -8.80 -5.87
CA ARG A 406 -5.55 -10.22 -5.52
C ARG A 406 -4.15 -10.62 -5.10
N LEU A 407 -4.06 -11.57 -4.16
CA LEU A 407 -2.80 -12.16 -3.78
C LEU A 407 -2.42 -13.20 -4.83
N ALA A 408 -1.31 -12.97 -5.52
CA ALA A 408 -0.84 -13.83 -6.59
C ALA A 408 0.65 -14.13 -6.45
N ARG A 409 1.12 -15.12 -7.22
CA ARG A 409 2.53 -15.49 -7.34
C ARG A 409 3.02 -15.30 -8.77
N LEU A 410 4.11 -14.56 -8.91
CA LEU A 410 4.94 -14.53 -10.10
C LEU A 410 6.07 -15.55 -9.95
N THR A 411 6.17 -16.49 -10.88
CA THR A 411 7.24 -17.50 -10.92
C THR A 411 8.23 -17.14 -12.01
N ILE A 412 9.51 -17.07 -11.65
CA ILE A 412 10.60 -16.65 -12.54
C ILE A 412 11.62 -17.79 -12.61
N PRO A 413 11.87 -18.40 -13.78
CA PRO A 413 12.88 -19.45 -13.92
C PRO A 413 14.27 -18.87 -13.71
N LEU A 414 15.08 -19.52 -12.87
CA LEU A 414 16.43 -19.07 -12.52
C LEU A 414 17.50 -19.96 -13.16
N THR A 415 17.34 -21.28 -13.06
CA THR A 415 18.23 -22.26 -13.71
C THR A 415 17.45 -23.34 -14.44
N ASP A 416 18.07 -23.95 -15.45
CA ASP A 416 17.55 -25.13 -16.14
C ASP A 416 17.92 -26.45 -15.44
N ALA A 417 17.54 -27.57 -16.04
CA ALA A 417 17.83 -28.93 -15.54
C ALA A 417 19.32 -29.19 -15.31
N ALA A 418 20.18 -28.59 -16.14
CA ALA A 418 21.62 -28.76 -16.11
C ALA A 418 22.30 -27.77 -15.17
N GLY A 419 21.53 -26.89 -14.50
CA GLY A 419 22.04 -25.83 -13.63
C GLY A 419 22.53 -24.60 -14.40
N GLY A 420 22.25 -24.51 -15.71
CA GLY A 420 22.56 -23.34 -16.52
C GLY A 420 21.62 -22.18 -16.17
N ALA A 421 22.15 -20.95 -16.11
CA ALA A 421 21.35 -19.76 -15.85
C ALA A 421 20.35 -19.50 -16.98
N VAL A 422 19.10 -19.22 -16.64
CA VAL A 422 18.05 -18.91 -17.62
C VAL A 422 18.17 -17.45 -18.05
N GLY A 423 18.28 -17.23 -19.36
CA GLY A 423 18.31 -15.88 -19.94
C GLY A 423 16.93 -15.20 -20.02
N PRO A 424 16.86 -14.02 -20.66
CA PRO A 424 15.60 -13.30 -20.89
C PRO A 424 14.54 -14.19 -21.56
N CYS A 425 13.32 -14.16 -21.02
CA CYS A 425 12.17 -14.89 -21.55
C CYS A 425 10.85 -14.18 -21.25
N ALA A 426 9.76 -14.66 -21.84
CA ALA A 426 8.40 -14.22 -21.52
C ALA A 426 7.83 -15.08 -20.38
N LEU A 427 7.51 -14.44 -19.26
CA LEU A 427 6.88 -15.05 -18.09
C LEU A 427 5.37 -15.15 -18.28
N ALA A 428 4.76 -16.09 -17.56
CA ALA A 428 3.31 -16.09 -17.37
C ALA A 428 2.86 -14.91 -16.48
N ALA A 429 1.59 -14.56 -16.56
CA ALA A 429 0.99 -13.61 -15.62
C ALA A 429 1.03 -14.15 -14.18
N PRO A 430 1.05 -13.27 -13.15
CA PRO A 430 0.91 -13.71 -11.77
C PRO A 430 -0.35 -14.56 -11.55
N VAL A 431 -0.20 -15.70 -10.88
CA VAL A 431 -1.27 -16.68 -10.65
C VAL A 431 -1.84 -16.51 -9.24
N PRO A 432 -3.18 -16.42 -9.05
CA PRO A 432 -3.79 -16.32 -7.73
C PRO A 432 -3.34 -17.45 -6.79
N LEU A 433 -3.04 -17.10 -5.53
CA LEU A 433 -2.68 -18.06 -4.48
C LEU A 433 -3.89 -18.61 -3.72
N LEU A 434 -5.05 -17.95 -3.83
CA LEU A 434 -6.28 -18.34 -3.15
C LEU A 434 -7.27 -18.94 -4.14
N LYS A 435 -8.18 -19.77 -3.61
CA LYS A 435 -9.26 -20.37 -4.40
C LYS A 435 -10.39 -19.39 -4.70
N ASP A 436 -10.57 -18.39 -3.85
CA ASP A 436 -11.67 -17.43 -3.91
C ASP A 436 -11.23 -16.07 -3.38
N ASP A 437 -11.01 -15.13 -4.29
CA ASP A 437 -10.61 -13.76 -3.95
C ASP A 437 -11.74 -13.01 -3.20
N SER A 438 -12.99 -13.41 -3.40
CA SER A 438 -14.15 -12.78 -2.75
C SER A 438 -14.21 -13.08 -1.25
N ALA A 439 -13.54 -14.15 -0.80
CA ALA A 439 -13.46 -14.54 0.61
C ALA A 439 -12.74 -13.49 1.49
N TYR A 440 -11.96 -12.59 0.89
CA TYR A 440 -11.33 -11.44 1.54
C TYR A 440 -11.72 -10.10 0.88
N GLY A 441 -12.81 -10.12 0.10
CA GLY A 441 -13.39 -8.96 -0.54
C GLY A 441 -12.61 -8.45 -1.75
N ASN A 442 -11.89 -9.30 -2.47
CA ASN A 442 -11.13 -8.91 -3.68
C ASN A 442 -10.24 -7.68 -3.43
N TYR A 443 -9.57 -7.64 -2.29
CA TYR A 443 -8.65 -6.56 -1.95
C TYR A 443 -7.62 -7.11 -0.98
N ILE A 444 -6.35 -7.06 -1.36
CA ILE A 444 -5.23 -7.28 -0.47
C ILE A 444 -4.17 -6.22 -0.71
N GLU A 445 -3.74 -5.58 0.37
CA GLU A 445 -2.63 -4.65 0.38
C GLU A 445 -1.88 -4.69 1.72
N PHE A 446 -0.70 -4.06 1.78
CA PHE A 446 0.11 -4.01 3.01
C PHE A 446 0.38 -5.41 3.58
N CYS A 447 1.00 -6.25 2.75
CA CYS A 447 1.25 -7.65 3.08
C CYS A 447 2.30 -7.80 4.19
N ALA A 448 2.08 -8.73 5.12
CA ALA A 448 2.99 -9.09 6.18
C ALA A 448 3.04 -10.61 6.35
N PHE A 449 4.11 -11.12 6.95
CA PHE A 449 4.32 -12.54 7.18
C PHE A 449 5.25 -12.73 8.38
N ASN A 450 5.46 -13.96 8.82
CA ASN A 450 6.42 -14.24 9.88
C ASN A 450 7.86 -13.90 9.42
N PRO A 451 8.56 -12.93 10.05
CA PRO A 451 9.87 -12.49 9.60
C PRO A 451 10.95 -13.59 9.60
N GLN A 452 10.75 -14.70 10.32
CA GLN A 452 11.66 -15.87 10.29
C GLN A 452 11.65 -16.64 8.95
N TYR A 453 10.64 -16.38 8.11
CA TYR A 453 10.43 -16.98 6.79
C TYR A 453 10.87 -16.06 5.63
N ARG A 454 11.56 -14.95 5.92
CA ARG A 454 12.20 -14.15 4.88
C ARG A 454 13.09 -15.04 4.03
N PHE A 455 12.98 -14.91 2.71
CA PHE A 455 13.76 -15.65 1.72
C PHE A 455 13.45 -17.15 1.63
N LYS A 456 12.43 -17.64 2.34
CA LYS A 456 12.07 -19.06 2.40
C LYS A 456 10.66 -19.30 1.90
N PRO A 457 10.38 -20.50 1.37
CA PRO A 457 8.99 -20.95 1.22
C PRO A 457 8.26 -20.83 2.55
N TYR A 458 7.01 -20.37 2.48
CA TYR A 458 6.19 -20.02 3.63
C TYR A 458 4.71 -20.30 3.29
N ARG A 459 3.86 -20.38 4.31
CA ARG A 459 2.45 -20.77 4.17
C ARG A 459 1.49 -19.62 4.47
N TYR A 460 1.80 -18.78 5.45
CA TYR A 460 0.89 -17.77 5.96
C TYR A 460 1.33 -16.35 5.59
N THR A 461 0.43 -15.62 4.94
CA THR A 461 0.56 -14.17 4.75
C THR A 461 -0.67 -13.46 5.34
N TYR A 462 -0.48 -12.21 5.70
CA TYR A 462 -1.46 -11.34 6.32
C TYR A 462 -1.53 -10.06 5.51
N GLY A 463 -2.69 -9.42 5.43
CA GLY A 463 -2.82 -8.15 4.74
C GLY A 463 -4.05 -7.39 5.15
N THR A 464 -4.10 -6.13 4.76
CA THR A 464 -5.36 -5.37 4.75
C THR A 464 -6.29 -5.95 3.70
N ALA A 465 -7.57 -6.03 4.03
CA ALA A 465 -8.61 -6.64 3.22
C ALA A 465 -9.83 -5.72 3.14
N ALA A 466 -10.88 -6.17 2.44
CA ALA A 466 -12.12 -5.42 2.32
C ALA A 466 -13.35 -6.25 2.71
N VAL A 467 -14.29 -5.62 3.40
CA VAL A 467 -15.70 -5.98 3.37
C VAL A 467 -16.39 -4.96 2.48
N ARG A 468 -16.89 -5.42 1.33
CA ARG A 468 -17.49 -4.58 0.29
C ARG A 468 -18.99 -4.36 0.51
N PRO A 469 -19.55 -3.23 0.02
CA PRO A 469 -18.85 -2.12 -0.65
C PRO A 469 -18.03 -1.25 0.34
N THR A 470 -16.85 -0.79 -0.08
CA THR A 470 -16.01 0.13 0.70
C THR A 470 -15.05 0.88 -0.23
N ASN A 471 -14.63 2.08 0.15
CA ASN A 471 -13.60 2.88 -0.52
C ASN A 471 -12.24 2.86 0.21
N MET A 472 -12.11 2.05 1.26
CA MET A 472 -10.93 1.91 2.10
C MET A 472 -10.78 0.49 2.60
N ALA A 473 -9.56 0.10 2.98
CA ALA A 473 -9.29 -1.16 3.63
C ALA A 473 -9.88 -1.17 5.06
N ASN A 474 -11.02 -1.86 5.23
CA ASN A 474 -11.81 -1.91 6.46
C ASN A 474 -11.77 -3.30 7.14
N ALA A 475 -10.86 -4.17 6.70
CA ALA A 475 -10.68 -5.51 7.25
C ALA A 475 -9.20 -5.90 7.25
N LEU A 476 -8.89 -6.99 7.96
CA LEU A 476 -7.63 -7.72 7.84
C LEU A 476 -7.94 -9.14 7.40
N ALA A 477 -7.01 -9.76 6.68
CA ALA A 477 -7.09 -11.17 6.32
C ALA A 477 -5.81 -11.91 6.71
N GLN A 478 -5.98 -13.16 7.15
CA GLN A 478 -4.94 -14.19 7.17
C GLN A 478 -5.20 -15.13 6.00
N HIS A 479 -4.17 -15.37 5.20
CA HIS A 479 -4.20 -16.25 4.04
C HIS A 479 -3.35 -17.48 4.31
N ASP A 480 -3.93 -18.66 4.08
CA ASP A 480 -3.22 -19.93 4.04
C ASP A 480 -2.99 -20.30 2.56
N THR A 481 -1.78 -20.03 2.06
CA THR A 481 -1.42 -20.19 0.63
C THR A 481 -1.34 -21.65 0.21
N GLN A 482 -1.20 -22.58 1.15
CA GLN A 482 -1.20 -24.01 0.86
C GLN A 482 -2.62 -24.56 0.79
N ALA A 483 -3.50 -24.15 1.71
CA ALA A 483 -4.91 -24.54 1.68
C ALA A 483 -5.72 -23.76 0.63
N GLY A 484 -5.23 -22.59 0.21
CA GLY A 484 -5.89 -21.65 -0.69
C GLY A 484 -7.12 -20.98 -0.05
N THR A 485 -7.06 -20.71 1.26
CA THR A 485 -8.19 -20.20 2.06
C THR A 485 -7.82 -18.96 2.85
N SER A 486 -8.82 -18.16 3.22
CA SER A 486 -8.64 -16.93 4.00
C SER A 486 -9.52 -16.90 5.24
N ARG A 487 -9.07 -16.22 6.29
CA ARG A 487 -9.87 -15.80 7.45
C ARG A 487 -9.86 -14.28 7.51
N VAL A 488 -11.00 -13.67 7.77
CA VAL A 488 -11.17 -12.22 7.76
C VAL A 488 -11.62 -11.73 9.13
N TRP A 489 -11.00 -10.64 9.58
CA TRP A 489 -11.44 -9.88 10.75
C TRP A 489 -11.85 -8.48 10.30
N HIS A 490 -12.99 -7.99 10.78
CA HIS A 490 -13.42 -6.62 10.52
C HIS A 490 -14.34 -6.11 11.64
N GLU A 491 -14.45 -4.78 11.73
CA GLU A 491 -15.39 -4.10 12.64
C GLU A 491 -16.18 -3.03 11.85
N PRO A 492 -17.52 -3.00 11.95
CA PRO A 492 -18.33 -2.06 11.18
C PRO A 492 -17.94 -0.59 11.38
N GLY A 493 -17.79 0.14 10.27
CA GLY A 493 -17.48 1.58 10.28
C GLY A 493 -16.03 1.92 10.62
N SER A 494 -15.19 0.94 10.94
CA SER A 494 -13.78 1.12 11.33
C SER A 494 -12.82 0.93 10.15
N MET A 495 -11.58 1.39 10.29
CA MET A 495 -10.48 1.21 9.33
C MET A 495 -9.28 0.59 10.02
N LEU A 496 -8.52 -0.25 9.31
CA LEU A 496 -7.35 -0.97 9.84
C LEU A 496 -6.07 -0.55 9.14
N SER A 497 -4.98 -0.42 9.91
CA SER A 497 -3.64 -0.25 9.35
C SER A 497 -3.02 -1.57 8.90
N GLU A 498 -1.86 -1.48 8.27
CA GLU A 498 -0.97 -2.62 8.00
C GLU A 498 -0.85 -3.55 9.23
N PRO A 499 -1.04 -4.87 9.05
CA PRO A 499 -0.79 -5.86 10.08
C PRO A 499 0.72 -6.10 10.28
N SER A 500 1.15 -6.25 11.52
CA SER A 500 2.51 -6.67 11.87
C SER A 500 2.48 -8.00 12.62
N PHE A 501 3.13 -9.03 12.10
CA PHE A 501 3.25 -10.32 12.77
C PHE A 501 4.44 -10.34 13.73
N VAL A 502 4.20 -10.74 14.98
CA VAL A 502 5.23 -10.92 16.01
C VAL A 502 5.23 -12.38 16.45
N PRO A 503 6.29 -13.16 16.15
CA PRO A 503 6.36 -14.56 16.56
C PRO A 503 6.44 -14.68 18.08
N ARG A 504 5.80 -15.70 18.64
CA ARG A 504 6.01 -16.07 20.04
C ARG A 504 7.46 -16.57 20.19
N PRO A 505 8.21 -16.16 21.23
CA PRO A 505 9.53 -16.73 21.49
C PRO A 505 9.47 -18.25 21.62
N GLY A 506 10.31 -18.95 20.86
CA GLY A 506 10.34 -20.42 20.82
C GLY A 506 9.22 -21.09 20.01
N ALA A 507 8.43 -20.32 19.25
CA ALA A 507 7.45 -20.87 18.31
C ALA A 507 8.09 -21.83 17.30
N THR A 508 7.41 -22.96 17.06
CA THR A 508 7.79 -23.94 16.01
C THR A 508 6.83 -23.92 14.83
N GLU A 509 5.63 -23.36 14.99
CA GLU A 509 4.66 -23.20 13.91
C GLU A 509 4.74 -21.78 13.35
N GLU A 510 4.63 -21.66 12.02
CA GLU A 510 4.81 -20.41 11.29
C GLU A 510 3.89 -19.28 11.78
N ASN A 511 2.66 -19.60 12.16
CA ASN A 511 1.65 -18.65 12.61
C ASN A 511 1.48 -18.60 14.14
N ASP A 512 2.39 -19.19 14.93
CA ASP A 512 2.37 -19.07 16.39
C ASP A 512 2.98 -17.74 16.84
N GLY A 513 2.10 -16.77 17.06
CA GLY A 513 2.45 -15.41 17.42
C GLY A 513 1.20 -14.56 17.55
N VAL A 514 1.37 -13.25 17.42
CA VAL A 514 0.26 -12.29 17.37
C VAL A 514 0.37 -11.39 16.14
N ILE A 515 -0.77 -10.90 15.68
CA ILE A 515 -0.86 -9.84 14.68
C ILE A 515 -1.27 -8.55 15.39
N LEU A 516 -0.51 -7.50 15.15
CA LEU A 516 -0.74 -6.15 15.67
C LEU A 516 -1.20 -5.25 14.53
N SER A 517 -2.28 -4.48 14.73
CA SER A 517 -2.74 -3.47 13.78
C SER A 517 -3.42 -2.33 14.51
N LEU A 518 -3.35 -1.12 13.97
CA LEU A 518 -4.13 0.00 14.47
C LEU A 518 -5.53 -0.04 13.87
N LEU A 519 -6.52 0.17 14.74
CA LEU A 519 -7.92 0.32 14.41
C LEU A 519 -8.33 1.77 14.64
N THR A 520 -8.84 2.43 13.62
CA THR A 520 -9.58 3.69 13.78
C THR A 520 -11.06 3.37 13.92
N CYS A 521 -11.60 3.61 15.11
CA CYS A 521 -12.93 3.16 15.51
C CYS A 521 -14.04 3.91 14.75
N GLY A 522 -15.01 3.16 14.24
CA GLY A 522 -16.16 3.71 13.52
C GLY A 522 -17.19 4.45 14.37
N ASN A 523 -17.09 4.35 15.70
CA ASN A 523 -18.01 4.95 16.66
C ASN A 523 -17.45 6.25 17.29
N GLY A 524 -16.37 6.80 16.75
CA GLY A 524 -15.70 7.97 17.31
C GLY A 524 -14.82 7.69 18.52
N GLY A 525 -14.58 6.40 18.87
CA GLY A 525 -13.71 5.97 19.97
C GLY A 525 -12.21 6.25 19.77
N GLY A 526 -11.83 7.02 18.76
CA GLY A 526 -10.43 7.33 18.43
C GLY A 526 -9.68 6.14 17.85
N SER A 527 -8.40 6.00 18.21
CA SER A 527 -7.52 4.96 17.69
C SER A 527 -7.18 3.92 18.76
N GLN A 528 -7.17 2.66 18.36
CA GLN A 528 -6.90 1.52 19.24
C GLN A 528 -5.84 0.61 18.61
N LEU A 529 -5.07 -0.10 19.42
CA LEU A 529 -4.29 -1.25 19.00
C LEU A 529 -5.17 -2.50 19.09
N LEU A 530 -5.32 -3.19 17.97
CA LEU A 530 -5.91 -4.51 17.86
C LEU A 530 -4.81 -5.57 17.94
N VAL A 531 -5.05 -6.62 18.73
CA VAL A 531 -4.16 -7.80 18.83
C VAL A 531 -4.97 -9.04 18.48
N LEU A 532 -4.55 -9.75 17.43
CA LEU A 532 -5.15 -11.01 17.01
C LEU A 532 -4.19 -12.18 17.29
N ASP A 533 -4.73 -13.34 17.67
CA ASP A 533 -3.95 -14.59 17.75
C ASP A 533 -3.58 -15.06 16.35
N GLY A 534 -2.32 -15.43 16.13
CA GLY A 534 -1.83 -15.85 14.83
C GLY A 534 -2.39 -17.17 14.31
N ARG A 535 -2.82 -18.08 15.19
CA ARG A 535 -3.35 -19.39 14.79
C ARG A 535 -4.84 -19.36 14.51
N THR A 536 -5.62 -18.61 15.29
CA THR A 536 -7.09 -18.57 15.18
C THR A 536 -7.59 -17.34 14.44
N PHE A 537 -6.77 -16.29 14.35
CA PHE A 537 -7.13 -14.98 13.81
C PHE A 537 -8.28 -14.29 14.57
N THR A 538 -8.41 -14.61 15.87
CA THR A 538 -9.40 -14.01 16.78
C THR A 538 -8.78 -12.94 17.67
N GLU A 539 -9.53 -11.91 18.02
CA GLU A 539 -9.08 -10.84 18.92
C GLU A 539 -8.74 -11.38 20.32
N THR A 540 -7.54 -11.07 20.80
CA THR A 540 -7.04 -11.45 22.14
C THR A 540 -6.88 -10.25 23.07
N ALA A 541 -6.67 -9.06 22.52
CA ALA A 541 -6.58 -7.82 23.29
C ALA A 541 -6.89 -6.61 22.43
N ARG A 542 -7.35 -5.55 23.11
CA ARG A 542 -7.58 -4.23 22.53
C ARG A 542 -7.10 -3.15 23.47
N VAL A 543 -6.36 -2.19 22.95
CA VAL A 543 -5.75 -1.13 23.76
C VAL A 543 -6.07 0.24 23.19
N GLN A 544 -6.68 1.11 23.98
CA GLN A 544 -6.99 2.49 23.62
C GLN A 544 -5.72 3.37 23.66
N LEU A 545 -5.44 4.06 22.56
CA LEU A 545 -4.37 5.05 22.52
C LEU A 545 -4.85 6.38 23.13
N PRO A 546 -3.94 7.15 23.74
CA PRO A 546 -4.26 8.45 24.34
C PRO A 546 -4.43 9.58 23.31
N PHE A 547 -4.27 9.28 22.02
CA PHE A 547 -4.39 10.21 20.91
C PHE A 547 -5.00 9.50 19.70
N THR A 548 -5.60 10.30 18.81
CA THR A 548 -6.01 9.84 17.48
C THR A 548 -4.79 9.70 16.57
N VAL A 549 -4.76 8.61 15.83
CA VAL A 549 -3.75 8.30 14.82
C VAL A 549 -4.37 8.50 13.43
N PRO A 550 -3.94 9.54 12.68
CA PRO A 550 -4.26 9.70 11.26
C PRO A 550 -3.85 8.52 10.37
N PHE A 551 -4.20 8.56 9.09
CA PHE A 551 -3.89 7.48 8.14
C PHE A 551 -2.40 7.08 8.15
N ARG A 552 -2.13 5.77 8.06
CA ARG A 552 -0.77 5.20 8.08
C ARG A 552 -0.52 4.29 6.88
N PHE A 553 0.75 4.19 6.52
CA PHE A 553 1.21 3.25 5.50
C PHE A 553 1.93 2.09 6.17
N HIS A 554 3.23 2.21 6.40
CA HIS A 554 4.06 1.10 6.84
C HIS A 554 4.59 1.27 8.25
N GLY A 555 4.85 0.12 8.86
CA GLY A 555 5.43 0.02 10.19
C GLY A 555 6.61 -0.94 10.27
N ALA A 556 7.19 -0.98 11.46
CA ALA A 556 8.19 -1.97 11.81
C ALA A 556 8.00 -2.37 13.27
N TYR A 557 8.10 -3.67 13.56
CA TYR A 557 8.25 -4.16 14.91
C TYR A 557 9.73 -4.36 15.22
N VAL A 558 10.19 -3.81 16.34
CA VAL A 558 11.54 -4.00 16.85
C VAL A 558 11.44 -4.69 18.21
N GLU A 559 12.03 -5.87 18.31
CA GLU A 559 12.09 -6.61 19.58
C GLU A 559 12.83 -5.81 20.65
N GLY A 560 12.34 -5.88 21.89
CA GLY A 560 13.05 -5.31 23.03
C GLY A 560 14.29 -6.14 23.36
N GLN A 561 15.38 -5.50 23.77
CA GLN A 561 16.47 -6.22 24.43
C GLN A 561 15.93 -6.79 25.74
N GLN A 562 16.02 -8.11 25.92
CA GLN A 562 15.65 -8.79 27.17
C GLN A 562 16.65 -8.50 28.29
#